data_AF-A0AB73TAA2-F1
#
_entry.id   AF-A0AB73TAA2-F1
#
_cell.length_a   1.000
_cell.length_b   1.000
_cell.length_c   1.000
_cell.angle_alpha   90.00
_cell.angle_beta   90.00
_cell.angle_gamma   90.00
#
_symmetry.space_group_name_H-M   'P 1'
#
loop_
_entity.id
_entity.type
_entity.pdbx_description
1 polymer ?
#
loop_
_entity_poly.entity_id
_entity_poly.type
_entity_poly.pdbx_seq_one_letter_code
_entity_poly.pdbx_strand_id
1 'polypeptide(L)' 'MIRQLSGFFTKPQIYASSTGEFWNDTHISKGMLAAHLNPQEDAATRKHEFLDRSVQWISKIAPPAQIRFRHLSLLKSKCV' A
#
# COMPACT_ATOMS: atom_id res chain seq x y z
N MET A 1 -17.21 -22.31 20.19
CA MET A 1 -16.43 -21.09 19.85
C MET A 1 -16.88 -20.45 18.53
N ILE A 2 -16.99 -21.17 17.41
CA ILE A 2 -17.43 -20.60 16.10
C ILE A 2 -18.86 -20.02 16.07
N ARG A 3 -19.78 -20.47 16.94
CA ARG A 3 -21.18 -20.00 16.97
C ARG A 3 -21.32 -18.48 17.20
N GLN A 4 -20.33 -17.81 17.79
CA GLN A 4 -20.36 -16.37 18.03
C GLN A 4 -20.05 -15.51 16.79
N LEU A 5 -19.59 -16.12 15.70
CA LEU A 5 -19.22 -15.41 14.47
C LEU A 5 -20.38 -15.24 13.49
N SER A 6 -21.52 -15.89 13.73
CA SER A 6 -22.67 -15.91 12.81
C SER A 6 -23.19 -14.52 12.44
N GLY A 7 -23.10 -13.55 13.36
CA GLY A 7 -23.49 -12.15 13.12
C GLY A 7 -22.63 -11.41 12.11
N PHE A 8 -21.44 -11.91 11.79
CA PHE A 8 -20.49 -11.27 10.85
C PHE A 8 -20.55 -11.88 9.44
N PHE A 9 -21.43 -12.85 9.19
CA PHE A 9 -21.58 -13.46 7.87
C PHE A 9 -22.46 -12.66 6.91
N THR A 10 -23.16 -11.63 7.42
CA THR A 10 -23.91 -10.72 6.56
C THR A 10 -22.94 -9.86 5.78
N LYS A 11 -23.03 -9.91 4.45
CA LYS A 11 -22.23 -9.08 3.56
C LYS A 11 -22.54 -7.58 3.81
N PRO A 12 -21.51 -6.73 4.03
CA PRO A 12 -21.73 -5.30 4.20
C PRO A 12 -22.17 -4.64 2.88
N GLN A 13 -22.81 -3.48 2.99
CA GLN A 13 -23.06 -2.62 1.83
C GLN A 13 -21.74 -2.18 1.18
N ILE A 14 -21.79 -1.89 -0.12
CA ILE A 14 -20.61 -1.43 -0.85
C ILE A 14 -20.12 -0.11 -0.21
N TYR A 15 -18.82 -0.05 0.11
CA TYR A 15 -18.17 1.07 0.80
C TYR A 15 -18.65 1.35 2.24
N ALA A 16 -19.35 0.41 2.89
CA ALA A 16 -19.64 0.54 4.31
C ALA A 16 -18.33 0.71 5.11
N SER A 17 -18.34 1.65 6.05
CA SER A 17 -17.20 1.89 6.92
C SER A 17 -16.91 0.67 7.80
N SER A 18 -15.63 0.46 8.14
CA SER A 18 -15.27 -0.58 9.10
C SER A 18 -15.81 -0.22 10.49
N THR A 19 -16.15 -1.24 11.26
CA THR A 19 -16.64 -1.09 12.65
C THR A 19 -15.53 -0.93 13.68
N GLY A 20 -14.27 -1.10 13.28
CA GLY A 20 -13.10 -0.99 14.15
C GLY A 20 -11.97 -0.18 13.51
N GLU A 21 -11.05 0.28 14.36
CA GLU A 21 -9.82 0.94 13.96
C GLU A 21 -8.86 -0.08 13.36
N PHE A 22 -8.73 -0.11 12.04
CA PHE A 22 -7.83 -1.06 11.38
C PHE A 22 -6.38 -0.57 11.39
N TRP A 23 -6.16 0.69 11.01
CA TRP A 23 -4.82 1.25 10.83
C TRP A 23 -4.12 1.64 12.12
N ASN A 24 -4.88 2.00 13.15
CA ASN A 24 -4.34 2.45 14.45
C ASN A 24 -4.29 1.32 15.48
N ASP A 25 -4.83 0.14 15.18
CA ASP A 25 -4.71 -1.01 16.06
C ASP A 25 -3.24 -1.40 16.24
N THR A 26 -2.81 -1.56 17.49
CA THR A 26 -1.39 -1.76 17.83
C THR A 26 -0.85 -3.09 17.33
N HIS A 27 -1.68 -4.12 17.25
CA HIS A 27 -1.25 -5.44 16.76
C HIS A 27 -1.16 -5.43 15.23
N ILE A 28 -2.19 -4.93 14.55
CA ILE A 28 -2.28 -4.88 13.08
C ILE A 28 -1.19 -3.97 12.51
N SER A 29 -1.05 -2.74 13.02
CA SER A 29 -0.09 -1.75 12.52
C SER A 29 1.36 -2.25 12.62
N LYS A 30 1.73 -2.90 13.73
CA LYS A 30 3.06 -3.50 13.91
C LYS A 30 3.33 -4.63 12.90
N GLY A 31 2.37 -5.53 12.72
CA GLY A 31 2.50 -6.61 11.74
C GLY A 31 2.64 -6.09 10.32
N MET A 32 1.87 -5.05 9.98
CA MET A 32 1.92 -4.42 8.67
C MET A 32 3.26 -3.74 8.40
N LEU A 33 3.80 -3.00 9.39
CA LEU A 33 5.11 -2.40 9.27
C LEU A 33 6.20 -3.46 9.09
N ALA A 34 6.16 -4.54 9.89
CA ALA A 34 7.11 -5.65 9.75
C ALA A 34 7.07 -6.25 8.33
N ALA A 35 5.88 -6.50 7.79
CA ALA A 35 5.69 -7.03 6.44
C ALA A 35 6.21 -6.08 5.35
N HIS A 36 6.11 -4.77 5.53
CA HIS A 36 6.70 -3.79 4.60
C HIS A 36 8.23 -3.72 4.66
N LEU A 37 8.81 -3.95 5.84
CA LEU A 37 10.26 -3.88 6.05
C LEU A 37 11.00 -5.16 5.66
N ASN A 38 10.30 -6.29 5.53
CA ASN A 38 10.91 -7.57 5.21
C ASN A 38 11.01 -7.77 3.68
N PRO A 39 12.21 -7.74 3.09
CA PRO A 39 12.38 -7.87 1.64
C PRO A 39 12.22 -9.30 1.13
N GLN A 40 12.08 -10.29 2.02
CA GLN A 40 12.00 -11.71 1.68
C GLN A 40 10.56 -12.21 1.53
N GLU A 41 9.58 -11.40 1.90
CA GLU A 41 8.17 -11.71 1.78
C GLU A 41 7.44 -10.68 0.91
N ASP A 42 6.36 -11.14 0.27
CA ASP A 42 5.53 -10.33 -0.62
C ASP A 42 4.21 -9.91 0.06
N ALA A 43 4.17 -9.98 1.40
CA ALA A 43 2.94 -9.84 2.20
C ALA A 43 2.37 -8.42 2.18
N ALA A 44 3.20 -7.40 1.99
CA ALA A 44 2.78 -6.00 1.89
C ALA A 44 3.35 -5.33 0.63
N THR A 45 4.66 -5.05 0.61
CA THR A 45 5.37 -4.63 -0.60
C THR A 45 5.83 -5.87 -1.37
N ARG A 46 5.81 -5.82 -2.71
CA ARG A 46 6.41 -6.89 -3.53
C ARG A 46 7.94 -6.85 -3.47
N LYS A 47 8.59 -8.00 -3.65
CA LYS A 47 10.05 -8.15 -3.74
C LYS A 47 10.64 -7.27 -4.82
N HIS A 48 11.87 -6.81 -4.58
CA HIS A 48 12.62 -5.94 -5.49
C HIS A 48 12.68 -6.48 -6.92
N GLU A 49 12.92 -7.78 -7.11
CA GLU A 49 12.96 -8.39 -8.44
C GLU A 49 11.66 -8.19 -9.24
N PHE A 50 10.51 -8.27 -8.57
CA PHE A 50 9.21 -8.02 -9.21
C PHE A 50 9.03 -6.53 -9.53
N LEU A 51 9.41 -5.66 -8.60
CA LEU A 51 9.37 -4.21 -8.79
C LEU A 51 10.24 -3.79 -9.99
N ASP A 52 11.47 -4.28 -10.07
CA ASP A 52 12.39 -3.97 -11.17
C ASP A 52 11.82 -4.38 -12.52
N ARG A 53 11.27 -5.59 -12.62
CA ARG A 53 10.59 -6.06 -13.84
C ARG A 53 9.38 -5.19 -14.18
N SER A 54 8.61 -4.78 -13.17
CA SER A 54 7.43 -3.94 -13.36
C SER A 54 7.81 -2.55 -13.87
N VAL A 55 8.84 -1.93 -13.27
CA VAL A 55 9.38 -0.63 -13.70
C VAL A 55 9.89 -0.72 -15.12
N GLN A 56 10.70 -1.73 -15.43
CA GLN A 56 11.21 -1.95 -16.79
C GLN A 56 10.09 -2.12 -17.82
N TRP A 57 9.03 -2.85 -17.48
CA TRP A 57 7.88 -3.02 -18.36
C TRP A 57 7.13 -1.70 -18.57
N ILE A 58 6.80 -0.98 -17.51
CA ILE A 58 6.13 0.33 -17.58
C ILE A 58 6.97 1.30 -18.41
N SER A 59 8.28 1.39 -18.18
CA SER A 59 9.17 2.28 -18.93
C SER A 59 9.24 1.97 -20.43
N LYS A 60 8.97 0.73 -20.86
CA LYS A 60 8.92 0.36 -22.29
C LYS A 60 7.63 0.78 -22.97
N ILE A 61 6.51 0.81 -22.25
CA ILE A 61 5.18 1.07 -22.82
C ILE A 61 4.67 2.48 -22.55
N ALA A 62 5.16 3.11 -21.48
CA ALA A 62 4.75 4.45 -21.12
C ALA A 62 5.30 5.42 -22.18
N PRO A 63 4.47 6.36 -22.67
CA PRO A 63 4.99 7.40 -23.55
C PRO A 63 6.10 8.16 -22.83
N PRO A 64 7.15 8.61 -23.55
CA PRO A 64 8.19 9.44 -22.97
C PRO A 64 7.53 10.61 -22.29
N ALA A 65 7.78 10.71 -21.00
CA ALA A 65 7.02 11.59 -20.16
C ALA A 65 7.29 13.03 -20.62
N GLN A 66 6.28 13.70 -21.18
CA GLN A 66 6.24 15.16 -21.29
C GLN A 66 6.04 15.72 -19.88
N ILE A 67 6.98 15.46 -18.97
CA ILE A 67 6.92 15.99 -17.63
C ILE A 67 7.25 17.46 -17.72
N ARG A 68 6.21 18.27 -17.92
CA ARG A 68 6.26 19.68 -17.63
C ARG A 68 6.31 19.79 -16.11
N PHE A 69 7.51 19.72 -15.54
CA PHE A 69 7.75 20.15 -14.17
C PHE A 69 7.51 21.66 -14.09
N ARG A 70 6.24 22.08 -14.08
CA ARG A 70 5.88 23.50 -14.03
C ARG A 70 6.22 24.11 -12.67
N HIS A 71 6.63 23.32 -11.68
CA HIS A 71 6.90 23.83 -10.35
C HIS A 71 7.73 22.86 -9.47
N LEU A 72 8.95 22.50 -9.86
CA LEU A 72 9.88 21.77 -8.97
C LEU A 72 11.05 22.62 -8.44
N SER A 73 10.99 23.94 -8.58
CA SER A 73 11.91 24.86 -7.90
C SER A 73 11.62 25.03 -6.40
N LEU A 74 10.49 24.51 -5.89
CA LEU A 74 10.01 24.80 -4.52
C LEU A 74 10.06 23.63 -3.53
N LEU A 75 10.58 22.46 -3.91
CA LEU A 75 10.68 21.30 -3.01
C LEU A 75 12.11 20.99 -2.53
N LYS A 76 13.14 21.74 -2.96
CA LYS A 76 14.52 21.58 -2.44
C LYS A 76 14.81 22.30 -1.12
N SER A 77 13.90 23.13 -0.59
CA SER A 77 14.18 23.94 0.62
C SER A 77 13.47 23.47 1.91
N LYS A 78 12.91 22.26 1.97
CA LYS A 78 12.24 21.76 3.18
C LYS A 78 12.61 20.35 3.62
N CYS A 79 13.79 19.87 3.20
CA CYS A 79 14.43 18.70 3.80
C CYS A 79 15.84 19.08 4.26
N VAL A 80 15.89 19.95 5.27
CA VAL A 80 16.87 19.96 6.38
C VAL A 80 16.08 20.38 7.61
#